data_AF-A0A7C5BGN6-F1
#
_entry.id   AF-A0A7C5BGN6-F1
#
_cell.length_a   1.000
_cell.length_b   1.000
_cell.length_c   1.000
_cell.angle_alpha   90.00
_cell.angle_beta   90.00
_cell.angle_gamma   90.00
#
_symmetry.space_group_name_H-M   'P 1'
#
loop_
_entity.id
_entity.type
_entity.pdbx_description
1 polymer ?
#
loop_
_entity_poly.entity_id
_entity_poly.type
_entity_poly.pdbx_seq_one_letter_code
_entity_poly.pdbx_strand_id
1 'polypeptide(L)'
;MYLGPFYFDSKEIFLIVASIFIGLALFFGWGLWWFDKRALLTLTILILFTKGLLPSIHNEAFFILALVAVFLTLYLPIFQVILFYFISFVLFRLLKVI
;
A
#
# COMPACT_ATOMS: atom_id res chain seq x y z
N MET A 1 -1.65 -6.20 -17.96
CA MET A 1 -2.97 -6.59 -18.49
C MET A 1 -3.72 -5.34 -18.88
N TYR A 2 -4.26 -5.30 -20.11
CA TYR A 2 -5.07 -4.17 -20.55
C TYR A 2 -6.49 -4.33 -20.01
N LEU A 3 -6.97 -3.31 -19.29
CA LEU A 3 -8.35 -3.20 -18.81
C LEU A 3 -8.90 -1.89 -19.39
N GLY A 4 -9.46 -1.98 -20.60
CA GLY A 4 -9.85 -0.80 -21.38
C GLY A 4 -8.64 0.03 -21.82
N PRO A 5 -8.66 1.38 -21.70
CA PRO A 5 -7.54 2.24 -22.09
C PRO A 5 -6.38 2.24 -21.07
N PHE A 6 -6.54 1.55 -19.93
CA PHE A 6 -5.55 1.52 -18.86
C PHE A 6 -4.74 0.23 -18.88
N TYR A 7 -3.41 0.38 -18.78
CA TYR A 7 -2.50 -0.74 -18.61
C TYR A 7 -2.27 -0.96 -17.11
N PHE A 8 -2.80 -2.05 -16.57
CA PHE A 8 -2.62 -2.42 -15.17
C PHE A 8 -1.69 -3.62 -15.05
N ASP A 9 -0.73 -3.56 -14.13
CA ASP A 9 0.07 -4.75 -13.80
C ASP A 9 -0.72 -5.73 -12.90
N SER A 10 -0.40 -7.02 -12.92
CA SER A 10 -1.07 -8.04 -12.11
C SER A 10 -1.05 -7.70 -10.61
N LYS A 11 0.01 -7.02 -10.16
CA LYS A 11 0.19 -6.53 -8.77
C LYS A 11 -0.78 -5.40 -8.42
N GLU A 12 -1.08 -4.51 -9.37
CA GLU A 12 -2.04 -3.43 -9.17
C GLU A 12 -3.46 -3.98 -9.13
N ILE A 13 -3.78 -4.91 -10.04
CA ILE A 13 -5.05 -5.63 -10.01
C ILE A 13 -5.23 -6.34 -8.67
N PHE A 14 -4.19 -7.00 -8.16
CA PHE A 14 -4.21 -7.63 -6.84
C PHE A 14 -4.55 -6.60 -5.74
N LEU A 15 -3.89 -5.44 -5.71
CA LEU A 15 -4.15 -4.40 -4.70
C LEU A 15 -5.56 -3.81 -4.83
N ILE A 16 -6.06 -3.61 -6.05
CA ILE A 16 -7.43 -3.14 -6.29
C ILE A 16 -8.43 -4.16 -5.75
N VAL A 17 -8.27 -5.42 -6.12
CA VAL A 17 -9.14 -6.51 -5.65
C VAL A 17 -9.07 -6.65 -4.13
N ALA A 18 -7.88 -6.58 -3.54
CA ALA A 18 -7.70 -6.59 -2.09
C ALA A 18 -8.43 -5.41 -1.42
N SER A 19 -8.34 -4.20 -1.98
CA SER A 19 -9.05 -3.03 -1.44
C SER A 19 -10.58 -3.19 -1.46
N ILE A 20 -11.12 -3.82 -2.51
CA ILE A 20 -12.55 -4.15 -2.62
C ILE A 20 -12.94 -5.16 -1.54
N PHE A 21 -12.18 -6.25 -1.38
CA PHE A 21 -12.46 -7.25 -0.34
C PHE A 21 -12.39 -6.68 1.08
N ILE A 22 -11.42 -5.81 1.36
CA ILE A 22 -11.32 -5.13 2.67
C ILE A 22 -12.50 -4.17 2.87
N GLY A 23 -12.92 -3.46 1.82
CA GLY A 23 -14.11 -2.60 1.84
C GLY A 23 -15.39 -3.39 2.13
N LEU A 24 -15.55 -4.56 1.50
CA LEU A 24 -16.66 -5.48 1.77
C LEU A 24 -16.59 -6.03 3.21
N ALA A 25 -15.41 -6.40 3.70
CA ALA A 25 -15.22 -6.84 5.08
C ALA A 25 -15.58 -5.75 6.11
N LEU A 26 -15.37 -4.48 5.77
CA LEU A 26 -15.85 -3.34 6.56
C LEU A 26 -17.38 -3.21 6.51
N PHE A 27 -17.97 -3.31 5.31
CA PHE A 27 -19.42 -3.18 5.11
C PHE A 27 -20.21 -4.30 5.81
N PHE A 28 -19.76 -5.56 5.70
CA PHE A 28 -20.39 -6.71 6.33
C PHE A 28 -19.95 -6.95 7.78
N GLY A 29 -19.06 -6.10 8.33
CA GLY A 29 -18.60 -6.22 9.71
C GLY A 29 -17.66 -7.41 9.99
N TRP A 30 -17.18 -8.13 8.96
CA TRP A 30 -16.30 -9.31 9.12
C TRP A 30 -15.00 -9.00 9.83
N GLY A 31 -14.74 -9.64 10.98
CA GLY A 31 -13.50 -9.48 11.72
C GLY A 31 -12.28 -9.92 10.89
N LEU A 32 -11.33 -9.01 10.68
CA LEU A 32 -9.99 -9.37 10.22
C LEU A 32 -9.18 -9.67 11.48
N TRP A 33 -8.69 -10.91 11.62
CA TRP A 33 -8.13 -11.39 12.88
C TRP A 33 -6.87 -10.65 13.32
N TRP A 34 -6.01 -10.29 12.38
CA TRP A 34 -4.70 -9.70 12.68
C TRP A 34 -4.59 -8.22 12.32
N PHE A 35 -5.49 -7.69 11.50
CA PHE A 35 -5.36 -6.35 10.95
C PHE A 35 -6.55 -5.47 11.31
N ASP A 36 -6.27 -4.21 11.65
CA ASP A 36 -7.29 -3.19 11.70
C ASP A 36 -7.79 -2.89 10.28
N LYS A 37 -9.07 -3.17 10.02
CA LYS A 37 -9.67 -3.08 8.69
C LYS A 37 -9.63 -1.66 8.12
N ARG A 38 -9.83 -0.65 8.97
CA ARG A 38 -9.81 0.76 8.57
C ARG A 38 -8.40 1.17 8.20
N ALA A 39 -7.44 0.73 9.00
CA ALA A 39 -6.05 1.04 8.76
C ALA A 39 -5.56 0.40 7.45
N LEU A 40 -5.84 -0.89 7.29
CA LEU A 40 -5.47 -1.66 6.11
C LEU A 40 -6.07 -1.10 4.81
N LEU A 41 -7.35 -0.72 4.85
CA LEU A 41 -8.03 -0.10 3.71
C LEU A 41 -7.39 1.24 3.36
N THR A 42 -7.19 2.10 4.36
CA THR A 42 -6.61 3.44 4.17
C THR A 42 -5.23 3.32 3.52
N LEU A 43 -4.41 2.39 4.00
CA LEU A 43 -3.06 2.20 3.49
C LEU A 43 -3.07 1.65 2.06
N THR A 44 -3.94 0.68 1.76
CA THR A 44 -4.06 0.10 0.42
C THR A 44 -4.53 1.15 -0.60
N ILE A 45 -5.47 2.02 -0.23
CA ILE A 45 -5.90 3.14 -1.08
C ILE A 45 -4.76 4.14 -1.30
N LEU A 46 -4.03 4.49 -0.24
CA LEU A 46 -2.92 5.44 -0.31
C LEU A 46 -1.78 4.91 -1.20
N ILE A 47 -1.50 3.61 -1.13
CA ILE A 47 -0.57 2.89 -2.00
C ILE A 47 -1.03 2.94 -3.48
N LEU A 48 -2.31 2.66 -3.75
CA LEU A 48 -2.87 2.72 -5.12
C LEU A 48 -2.78 4.14 -5.69
N PHE A 49 -3.11 5.15 -4.89
CA PHE A 49 -2.97 6.55 -5.28
C PHE A 49 -1.51 6.92 -5.58
N THR A 50 -0.60 6.52 -4.70
CA THR A 50 0.83 6.80 -4.86
C THR A 50 1.37 6.19 -6.15
N LYS A 51 0.93 4.98 -6.51
CA LYS A 51 1.32 4.33 -7.77
C LYS A 51 0.74 5.00 -9.00
N GLY A 52 -0.53 5.39 -8.95
CA GLY A 52 -1.17 6.14 -10.02
C GLY A 52 -0.50 7.49 -10.27
N LEU A 53 -0.01 8.15 -9.21
CA LEU A 53 0.73 9.41 -9.31
C LEU A 53 2.20 9.22 -9.73
N LEU A 54 2.82 8.09 -9.38
CA LEU A 54 4.23 7.77 -9.67
C LEU A 54 4.34 6.50 -10.54
N PRO A 55 3.98 6.58 -11.83
CA PRO A 55 4.00 5.43 -12.74
C PRO A 55 5.43 4.91 -12.98
N SER A 56 6.45 5.74 -12.78
CA SER A 56 7.87 5.43 -13.02
C SER A 56 8.48 4.46 -12.00
N ILE A 57 7.82 4.18 -10.87
CA ILE A 57 8.36 3.25 -9.87
C ILE A 57 8.30 1.82 -10.42
N HIS A 58 9.43 1.11 -10.43
CA HIS A 58 9.45 -0.31 -10.78
C HIS A 58 8.42 -1.11 -9.97
N ASN A 59 7.64 -1.95 -10.64
CA ASN A 59 6.51 -2.67 -10.04
C ASN A 59 6.94 -3.63 -8.92
N GLU A 60 8.18 -4.10 -8.93
CA GLU A 60 8.73 -4.94 -7.86
C GLU A 60 8.96 -4.16 -6.57
N ALA A 61 9.67 -3.02 -6.64
CA ALA A 61 9.92 -2.16 -5.48
C ALA A 61 8.62 -1.65 -4.87
N PHE A 62 7.65 -1.29 -5.71
CA PHE A 62 6.33 -0.86 -5.27
C PHE A 62 5.57 -1.98 -4.53
N PHE A 63 5.62 -3.22 -5.04
CA PHE A 63 4.94 -4.33 -4.39
C PHE A 63 5.58 -4.69 -3.04
N ILE A 64 6.91 -4.66 -2.96
CA ILE A 64 7.64 -4.85 -1.70
C ILE A 64 7.27 -3.75 -0.70
N LEU A 65 7.23 -2.48 -1.14
CA LEU A 65 6.79 -1.36 -0.31
C LEU A 65 5.37 -1.59 0.24
N ALA A 66 4.44 -1.99 -0.62
CA ALA A 66 3.06 -2.26 -0.24
C ALA A 66 2.96 -3.40 0.79
N LEU A 67 3.68 -4.50 0.54
CA LEU A 67 3.72 -5.65 1.44
C LEU A 67 4.29 -5.26 2.81
N VAL A 68 5.44 -4.59 2.84
CA VAL A 68 6.10 -4.15 4.07
C VAL A 68 5.21 -3.15 4.82
N ALA A 69 4.56 -2.22 4.12
CA ALA A 69 3.64 -1.27 4.73
C ALA A 69 2.42 -1.96 5.39
N VAL A 70 1.86 -2.98 4.74
CA VAL A 70 0.79 -3.81 5.32
C VAL A 70 1.27 -4.48 6.59
N PHE A 71 2.43 -5.14 6.59
CA PHE A 71 2.97 -5.79 7.79
C PHE A 71 3.29 -4.80 8.91
N LEU A 72 3.74 -3.58 8.58
CA LEU A 72 3.98 -2.55 9.60
C LEU A 72 2.70 -2.19 10.37
N THR A 73 1.51 -2.27 9.74
CA THR A 73 0.24 -1.99 10.44
C THR A 73 -0.11 -3.00 11.54
N LEU A 74 0.54 -4.17 11.58
CA LEU A 74 0.39 -5.12 12.68
C LEU A 74 0.99 -4.60 13.99
N TYR A 75 2.03 -3.77 13.88
CA TYR A 75 2.83 -3.35 15.03
C TYR A 75 2.74 -1.86 15.30
N LEU A 76 2.42 -1.07 14.29
CA LEU A 76 2.50 0.38 14.34
C LEU A 76 1.19 1.03 13.85
N PRO A 77 0.69 2.07 14.54
CA PRO A 77 -0.37 2.93 14.02
C PRO A 77 0.02 3.53 12.67
N ILE A 78 -0.97 3.80 11.81
CA ILE A 78 -0.78 4.35 10.45
C ILE A 78 0.20 5.51 10.40
N PHE A 79 0.06 6.47 11.32
CA PHE A 79 0.89 7.67 11.30
C PHE A 79 2.37 7.33 11.49
N GLN A 80 2.67 6.32 12.30
CA GLN A 80 4.03 5.82 12.50
C GLN A 80 4.55 5.08 11.27
N VAL A 81 3.69 4.35 10.54
CA VAL A 81 4.07 3.71 9.26
C VAL A 81 4.46 4.77 8.21
N ILE A 82 3.65 5.83 8.08
CA ILE A 82 3.94 6.95 7.18
C ILE A 82 5.23 7.66 7.60
N LEU A 83 5.38 7.97 8.89
CA LEU A 83 6.59 8.59 9.43
C LEU A 83 7.83 7.74 9.21
N PHE A 84 7.74 6.42 9.41
CA PHE A 84 8.85 5.50 9.19
C PHE A 84 9.37 5.62 7.75
N TYR A 85 8.49 5.50 6.76
CA TYR A 85 8.89 5.64 5.36
C TYR A 85 9.43 7.03 5.02
N PHE A 86 8.83 8.09 5.58
CA PHE A 86 9.31 9.45 5.39
C PHE A 86 10.72 9.64 5.97
N ILE A 87 10.96 9.18 7.19
CA ILE A 87 12.26 9.27 7.86
C ILE A 87 13.31 8.42 7.14
N SER A 88 12.97 7.18 6.73
CA SER A 88 13.87 6.32 5.95
C SER A 88 14.27 6.99 4.64
N PHE A 89 13.32 7.62 3.94
CA PHE A 89 13.62 8.36 2.71
C PHE A 89 14.55 9.54 2.95
N VAL A 90 14.29 10.34 4.00
CA VAL A 90 15.17 11.45 4.41
C VAL A 90 16.57 10.94 4.75
N LEU A 91 16.68 9.85 5.50
CA LEU A 91 17.97 9.23 5.86
C LEU A 91 18.72 8.73 4.64
N PHE A 92 18.07 8.04 3.70
CA PHE A 92 18.72 7.58 2.48
C PHE A 92 19.29 8.73 1.65
N ARG A 93 18.57 9.85 1.58
CA ARG A 93 19.05 11.08 0.94
C ARG A 93 20.23 11.71 1.68
N LEU A 94 20.19 11.77 3.01
CA LEU A 94 21.28 12.33 3.82
C LEU A 94 22.56 11.48 3.71
N LEU A 95 22.41 10.16 3.68
CA LEU A 95 23.51 9.20 3.58
C LEU A 95 24.01 8.99 2.15
N LYS A 96 23.44 9.69 1.15
CA LYS A 96 23.78 9.57 -0.28
C LYS A 96 23.70 8.12 -0.80
N VAL A 97 22.76 7.33 -0.27
CA VAL A 97 22.45 6.00 -0.78
C VAL A 97 21.65 6.10 -2.09
N ILE A 98 20.92 7.21 -2.25
CA ILE A 98 20.11 7.61 -3.40
C ILE A 98 20.53 9.01 -3.84
#